data_AF-A0A0D1ZTK1-F1
#
_entry.id   AF-A0A0D1ZTK1-F1
#
_cell.length_a   1.000
_cell.length_b   1.000
_cell.length_c   1.000
_cell.angle_alpha   90.00
_cell.angle_beta   90.00
_cell.angle_gamma   90.00
#
_symmetry.space_group_name_H-M   'P 1'
#
loop_
_entity.id
_entity.type
_entity.pdbx_description
1 polymer ?
#
loop_
_entity_poly.entity_id
_entity_poly.type
_entity_poly.pdbx_seq_one_letter_code
_entity_poly.pdbx_strand_id
1 'polypeptide(L)'
;MSYENVSWLSEGLSDWQHAIYHMDDPNAELHPTSNKGREAMAYLTYLIDHYDVLPKTSLFLHPHRSGWPIAWHTDAEDYDNVISAQSLQLNHVQQHGYVNMRCIAVPGCPDEIQPFRVHPDRPYEVAFGEAYKYMFQVADDIDVPQIIGTPCCP
;
A
#
# COMPACT_ATOMS: atom_id res chain seq x y z
N MET A 1 -24.02 -3.92 -2.83
CA MET A 1 -22.61 -3.67 -3.19
C MET A 1 -22.43 -2.18 -3.23
N SER A 2 -21.55 -1.63 -2.38
CA SER A 2 -21.19 -0.22 -2.41
C SER A 2 -20.08 -0.07 -3.43
N TYR A 3 -20.29 0.77 -4.45
CA TYR A 3 -19.26 1.04 -5.45
C TYR A 3 -18.58 2.35 -5.05
N GLU A 4 -17.27 2.32 -4.86
CA GLU A 4 -16.50 3.53 -4.60
C GLU A 4 -16.40 4.36 -5.88
N ASN A 5 -16.58 5.68 -5.77
CA ASN A 5 -16.46 6.55 -6.93
C ASN A 5 -14.99 6.86 -7.23
N VAL A 6 -14.51 6.36 -8.37
CA VAL A 6 -13.14 6.55 -8.88
C VAL A 6 -13.08 7.43 -10.14
N SER A 7 -14.19 8.10 -10.52
CA SER A 7 -14.21 8.99 -11.70
C SER A 7 -13.22 10.15 -11.59
N TRP A 8 -12.86 10.54 -10.37
CA TRP A 8 -11.90 11.59 -10.09
C TRP A 8 -10.49 11.30 -10.61
N LEU A 9 -10.14 10.03 -10.89
CA LEU A 9 -8.83 9.67 -11.44
C LEU A 9 -8.64 10.26 -12.85
N SER A 10 -9.66 10.18 -13.71
CA SER A 10 -9.57 10.72 -15.07
C SER A 10 -9.67 12.25 -15.09
N GLU A 11 -10.34 12.86 -14.11
CA GLU A 11 -10.46 14.31 -13.98
C GLU A 11 -9.21 14.97 -13.38
N GLY A 12 -8.63 14.37 -12.33
CA GLY A 12 -7.55 14.95 -11.54
C GLY A 12 -6.16 14.40 -11.83
N LEU A 13 -6.07 13.19 -12.38
CA LEU A 13 -4.80 12.47 -12.62
C LEU A 13 -4.73 11.92 -14.05
N SER A 14 -5.19 12.69 -15.05
CA SER A 14 -5.21 12.28 -16.46
C SER A 14 -3.83 11.96 -17.05
N ASP A 15 -2.76 12.51 -16.48
CA ASP A 15 -1.38 12.26 -16.92
C ASP A 15 -0.83 10.90 -16.44
N TRP A 16 -1.54 10.23 -15.53
CA TRP A 16 -1.18 8.91 -15.03
C TRP A 16 -1.98 7.83 -15.77
N GLN A 17 -1.34 6.68 -16.00
CA GLN A 17 -2.05 5.47 -16.38
C GLN A 17 -2.71 4.88 -15.13
N HIS A 18 -3.96 4.41 -15.25
CA HIS A 18 -4.74 3.91 -14.11
C HIS A 18 -4.94 2.39 -14.23
N ALA A 19 -4.74 1.69 -13.11
CA ALA A 19 -5.11 0.28 -12.93
C ALA A 19 -6.06 0.21 -11.73
N ILE A 20 -7.35 -0.01 -11.98
CA ILE A 20 -8.40 0.04 -10.94
C ILE A 20 -8.77 -1.40 -10.55
N TYR A 21 -8.38 -1.81 -9.34
CA TYR A 21 -8.70 -3.14 -8.81
C TYR A 21 -10.04 -3.15 -8.07
N HIS A 22 -10.98 -3.95 -8.56
CA HIS A 22 -12.29 -4.12 -7.92
C HIS A 22 -12.27 -5.32 -6.99
N MET A 23 -12.24 -5.08 -5.68
CA MET A 23 -12.00 -6.14 -4.68
C MET A 23 -13.19 -7.08 -4.45
N ASP A 24 -14.41 -6.62 -4.74
CA ASP A 24 -15.66 -7.35 -4.46
C ASP A 24 -16.43 -7.77 -5.74
N ASP A 25 -15.92 -7.40 -6.92
CA ASP A 25 -16.50 -7.80 -8.21
C ASP A 25 -15.61 -8.85 -8.90
N PRO A 26 -15.96 -10.14 -8.83
CA PRO A 26 -15.16 -11.21 -9.43
C PRO A 26 -15.19 -11.21 -10.96
N ASN A 27 -16.06 -10.41 -11.59
CA ASN A 27 -16.13 -10.29 -13.04
C ASN A 27 -15.39 -9.06 -13.57
N ALA A 28 -14.85 -8.22 -12.69
CA ALA A 28 -14.04 -7.09 -13.09
C ALA A 28 -12.75 -7.57 -13.77
N GLU A 29 -12.31 -6.82 -14.78
CA GLU A 29 -11.09 -7.14 -15.53
C GLU A 29 -9.86 -7.23 -14.61
N LEU A 30 -9.74 -6.29 -13.68
CA LEU A 30 -8.71 -6.29 -12.63
C LEU A 30 -9.35 -6.68 -11.30
N HIS A 31 -9.25 -7.97 -10.97
CA HIS A 31 -9.70 -8.56 -9.72
C HIS A 31 -8.66 -9.56 -9.21
N PRO A 32 -8.26 -9.54 -7.92
CA PRO A 32 -7.32 -10.51 -7.39
C PRO A 32 -7.93 -11.92 -7.33
N THR A 33 -7.12 -12.95 -7.60
CA THR A 33 -7.56 -14.36 -7.56
C THR A 33 -8.15 -14.79 -6.22
N SER A 34 -7.73 -14.16 -5.11
CA SER A 34 -8.31 -14.32 -3.80
C SER A 34 -8.16 -13.05 -2.98
N ASN A 35 -9.26 -12.54 -2.42
CA ASN A 35 -9.23 -11.35 -1.57
C ASN A 35 -8.88 -11.71 -0.11
N LYS A 36 -7.61 -12.05 0.14
CA LYS A 36 -7.04 -12.27 1.49
C LYS A 36 -6.13 -11.10 1.91
N GLY A 37 -6.72 -10.04 2.44
CA GLY A 37 -5.98 -8.86 2.90
C GLY A 37 -6.47 -7.52 2.35
N ARG A 38 -7.65 -7.50 1.70
CA ARG A 38 -8.26 -6.28 1.14
C ARG A 38 -7.28 -5.57 0.22
N GLU A 39 -6.94 -4.32 0.51
CA GLU A 39 -6.09 -3.45 -0.32
C GLU A 39 -4.70 -4.03 -0.57
N ALA A 40 -4.14 -4.79 0.39
CA ALA A 40 -2.83 -5.44 0.23
C ALA A 40 -2.81 -6.42 -0.94
N MET A 41 -3.93 -7.09 -1.24
CA MET A 41 -4.01 -8.02 -2.37
C MET A 41 -4.04 -7.30 -3.71
N ALA A 42 -4.63 -6.10 -3.81
CA ALA A 42 -4.58 -5.32 -5.04
C ALA A 42 -3.13 -4.93 -5.36
N TYR A 43 -2.41 -4.41 -4.35
CA TYR A 43 -0.98 -4.07 -4.46
C TYR A 43 -0.14 -5.26 -4.92
N LEU A 44 -0.25 -6.39 -4.23
CA LEU A 44 0.56 -7.58 -4.53
C LEU A 44 0.22 -8.17 -5.92
N THR A 45 -1.07 -8.22 -6.27
CA THR A 45 -1.51 -8.75 -7.57
C THR A 45 -0.97 -7.90 -8.71
N TYR A 46 -1.03 -6.57 -8.60
CA TYR A 46 -0.45 -5.67 -9.60
C TYR A 46 1.05 -5.91 -9.79
N LEU A 47 1.81 -6.05 -8.70
CA LEU A 47 3.24 -6.31 -8.81
C LEU A 47 3.56 -7.66 -9.48
N ILE A 48 2.77 -8.70 -9.20
CA ILE A 48 2.96 -10.03 -9.79
C ILE A 48 2.60 -10.01 -11.27
N ASP A 49 1.43 -9.48 -11.63
CA ASP A 49 0.90 -9.54 -12.99
C ASP A 49 1.69 -8.67 -13.97
N HIS A 50 2.35 -7.62 -13.46
CA HIS A 50 3.08 -6.64 -14.27
C HIS A 50 4.59 -6.66 -14.03
N TYR A 51 5.14 -7.64 -13.30
CA TYR A 51 6.54 -7.66 -12.83
C TYR A 51 7.56 -7.31 -13.92
N ASP A 52 7.42 -7.89 -15.11
CA ASP A 52 8.34 -7.71 -16.25
C ASP A 52 8.16 -6.38 -16.99
N VAL A 53 7.07 -5.66 -16.74
CA VAL A 53 6.65 -4.45 -17.47
C VAL A 53 6.22 -3.31 -16.55
N LEU A 54 6.71 -3.29 -15.30
CA LEU A 54 6.40 -2.22 -14.35
C LEU A 54 6.84 -0.85 -14.92
N PRO A 55 6.02 0.20 -14.75
CA PRO A 55 6.40 1.54 -15.16
C PRO A 55 7.56 2.06 -14.31
N LYS A 56 8.19 3.13 -14.78
CA LYS A 56 9.29 3.77 -14.05
C LYS A 56 8.88 4.18 -12.62
N THR A 57 7.64 4.63 -12.43
CA THR A 57 7.05 4.92 -11.11
C THR A 57 5.63 4.37 -11.06
N SER A 58 5.31 3.63 -10.00
CA SER A 58 3.94 3.21 -9.67
C SER A 58 3.48 3.95 -8.42
N LEU A 59 2.21 4.36 -8.40
CA LEU A 59 1.57 5.03 -7.26
C LEU A 59 0.33 4.24 -6.87
N PHE A 60 0.21 3.91 -5.58
CA PHE A 60 -0.93 3.16 -5.03
C PHE A 60 -1.75 4.07 -4.13
N LEU A 61 -3.04 4.23 -4.45
CA LEU A 61 -3.96 5.13 -3.76
C LEU A 61 -5.22 4.36 -3.33
N HIS A 62 -5.80 4.77 -2.21
CA HIS A 62 -7.15 4.35 -1.84
C HIS A 62 -8.18 4.98 -2.78
N PRO A 63 -9.36 4.36 -2.96
CA PRO A 63 -10.35 4.83 -3.93
C PRO A 63 -11.06 6.13 -3.50
N HIS A 64 -11.04 6.50 -2.22
CA HIS A 64 -11.64 7.74 -1.73
C HIS A 64 -10.83 8.95 -2.19
N ARG A 65 -11.48 9.91 -2.87
CA ARG A 65 -10.80 11.13 -3.31
C ARG A 65 -10.29 11.97 -2.14
N SER A 66 -11.16 12.36 -1.22
CA SER A 66 -10.85 13.33 -0.16
C SER A 66 -11.84 13.28 1.00
N GLY A 67 -11.54 14.02 2.06
CA GLY A 67 -12.44 14.31 3.17
C GLY A 67 -12.33 13.38 4.39
N TRP A 68 -12.69 13.92 5.55
CA TRP A 68 -12.79 13.19 6.81
C TRP A 68 -14.22 12.62 7.01
N PRO A 69 -14.38 11.39 7.53
CA PRO A 69 -13.34 10.46 7.96
C PRO A 69 -12.91 9.46 6.87
N ILE A 70 -13.39 9.57 5.63
CA ILE A 70 -13.22 8.51 4.61
C ILE A 70 -11.79 8.40 4.06
N ALA A 71 -11.15 9.51 3.74
CA ALA A 71 -9.79 9.53 3.19
C ALA A 71 -8.73 9.91 4.25
N TRP A 72 -9.05 9.76 5.54
CA TRP A 72 -8.28 10.30 6.68
C TRP A 72 -6.79 9.95 6.74
N HIS A 73 -6.36 8.90 6.05
CA HIS A 73 -4.97 8.45 5.96
C HIS A 73 -4.18 9.11 4.81
N THR A 74 -4.77 10.08 4.09
CA THR A 74 -4.10 10.91 3.08
C THR A 74 -3.67 12.23 3.71
N ASP A 75 -2.38 12.58 3.63
CA ASP A 75 -1.85 13.72 4.39
C ASP A 75 -1.98 15.08 3.71
N ALA A 76 -2.40 15.11 2.45
CA ALA A 76 -2.62 16.35 1.73
C ALA A 76 -3.75 17.19 2.34
N GLU A 77 -3.82 18.47 1.96
CA GLU A 77 -4.94 19.34 2.33
C GLU A 77 -6.28 18.67 2.00
N ASP A 78 -7.24 18.78 2.92
CA ASP A 78 -8.54 18.11 2.87
C ASP A 78 -8.50 16.59 2.68
N TYR A 79 -7.38 15.96 2.99
CA TYR A 79 -7.13 14.52 2.76
C TYR A 79 -7.25 14.13 1.28
N ASP A 80 -6.93 15.04 0.36
CA ASP A 80 -7.18 14.87 -1.08
C ASP A 80 -6.05 14.12 -1.81
N ASN A 81 -6.37 12.95 -2.37
CA ASN A 81 -5.46 12.10 -3.13
C ASN A 81 -4.98 12.74 -4.43
N VAL A 82 -5.77 13.63 -5.06
CA VAL A 82 -5.33 14.38 -6.25
C VAL A 82 -4.21 15.35 -5.87
N ILE A 83 -4.37 16.09 -4.77
CA ILE A 83 -3.33 17.00 -4.27
C ILE A 83 -2.08 16.20 -3.87
N SER A 84 -2.26 15.07 -3.18
CA SER A 84 -1.16 14.18 -2.79
C SER A 84 -0.37 13.66 -3.99
N ALA A 85 -1.05 13.17 -5.03
CA ALA A 85 -0.41 12.64 -6.22
C ALA A 85 0.23 13.73 -7.10
N GLN A 86 -0.39 14.90 -7.24
CA GLN A 86 0.15 16.01 -8.05
C GLN A 86 1.36 16.68 -7.39
N SER A 87 1.45 16.66 -6.05
CA SER A 87 2.60 17.20 -5.32
C SER A 87 3.78 16.24 -5.23
N LEU A 88 3.62 15.00 -5.71
CA LEU A 88 4.64 13.96 -5.65
C LEU A 88 5.88 14.34 -6.47
N GLN A 89 7.01 14.44 -5.78
CA GLN A 89 8.31 14.73 -6.39
C GLN A 89 8.90 13.48 -7.04
N LEU A 90 8.55 13.21 -8.31
CA LEU A 90 8.97 11.98 -9.01
C LEU A 90 10.50 11.76 -8.99
N ASN A 91 11.31 12.82 -9.11
CA ASN A 91 12.76 12.70 -9.02
C ASN A 91 13.22 12.17 -7.65
N HIS A 92 12.57 12.57 -6.57
CA HIS A 92 12.87 12.07 -5.23
C HIS A 92 12.50 10.60 -5.10
N VAL A 93 11.33 10.18 -5.62
CA VAL A 93 10.91 8.77 -5.66
C VAL A 93 11.94 7.92 -6.40
N GLN A 94 12.38 8.38 -7.57
CA GLN A 94 13.34 7.67 -8.40
C GLN A 94 14.73 7.55 -7.76
N GLN A 95 15.13 8.52 -6.94
CA GLN A 95 16.40 8.50 -6.21
C GLN A 95 16.37 7.54 -5.01
N HIS A 96 15.23 7.39 -4.34
CA HIS A 96 15.10 6.59 -3.12
C HIS A 96 14.49 5.20 -3.34
N GLY A 97 13.93 4.93 -4.52
CA GLY A 97 13.34 3.65 -4.93
C GLY A 97 11.95 3.38 -4.36
N TYR A 98 11.68 3.81 -3.13
CA TYR A 98 10.37 3.73 -2.48
C TYR A 98 10.18 4.94 -1.56
N VAL A 99 8.97 5.51 -1.56
CA VAL A 99 8.56 6.55 -0.62
C VAL A 99 7.17 6.25 -0.09
N ASN A 100 6.92 6.56 1.17
CA ASN A 100 5.58 6.54 1.73
C ASN A 100 4.85 7.84 1.34
N MET A 101 3.62 7.75 0.87
CA MET A 101 2.77 8.92 0.58
C MET A 101 2.28 9.61 1.87
N ARG A 102 2.33 8.89 3.00
CA ARG A 102 2.06 9.40 4.33
C ARG A 102 3.35 9.92 4.97
N CYS A 103 3.38 11.21 5.27
CA CYS A 103 4.50 12.00 5.74
C CYS A 103 4.09 12.98 6.86
N ILE A 104 3.44 12.47 7.92
CA ILE A 104 3.05 13.26 9.10
C ILE A 104 3.67 12.70 10.39
N ALA A 105 3.79 13.56 11.41
CA ALA A 105 4.41 13.21 12.68
C ALA A 105 3.67 12.13 13.49
N VAL A 106 2.38 11.95 13.27
CA VAL A 106 1.55 10.96 13.97
C VAL A 106 0.77 10.14 12.95
N PRO A 107 0.96 8.81 12.85
CA PRO A 107 1.75 7.97 13.75
C PRO A 107 3.27 8.04 13.53
N GLY A 108 3.75 8.83 12.55
CA GLY A 108 5.18 8.91 12.23
C GLY A 108 5.65 7.62 11.58
N CYS A 109 6.61 6.95 12.20
CA CYS A 109 7.23 5.73 11.69
C CYS A 109 6.97 4.57 12.66
N PRO A 110 5.76 3.99 12.64
CA PRO A 110 5.38 2.96 13.60
C PRO A 110 6.18 1.67 13.44
N ASP A 111 6.43 1.00 14.57
CA ASP A 111 6.95 -0.35 14.71
C ASP A 111 5.84 -1.39 14.51
N GLU A 112 5.28 -1.37 13.30
CA GLU A 112 4.01 -2.03 12.96
C GLU A 112 4.04 -3.55 13.22
N ILE A 113 4.98 -4.30 12.65
CA ILE A 113 5.03 -5.76 12.79
C ILE A 113 6.15 -6.17 13.74
N GLN A 114 5.82 -6.95 14.77
CA GLN A 114 6.79 -7.50 15.71
C GLN A 114 6.64 -9.03 15.75
N PRO A 115 7.37 -9.81 14.93
CA PRO A 115 7.04 -11.22 14.65
C PRO A 115 7.01 -12.14 15.86
N PHE A 116 7.68 -11.77 16.95
CA PHE A 116 7.78 -12.54 18.18
C PHE A 116 6.84 -12.06 19.28
N ARG A 117 6.04 -11.02 19.02
CA ARG A 117 5.02 -10.53 19.95
C ARG A 117 3.75 -11.37 19.82
N VAL A 118 3.35 -12.01 20.92
CA VAL A 118 2.09 -12.75 20.99
C VAL A 118 1.00 -11.81 21.50
N HIS A 119 0.16 -11.32 20.59
CA HIS A 119 -0.97 -10.46 20.92
C HIS A 119 -2.27 -10.99 20.26
N PRO A 120 -3.39 -11.16 21.00
CA PRO A 120 -4.62 -11.74 20.47
C PRO A 120 -5.18 -11.02 19.23
N ASP A 121 -5.05 -9.69 19.19
CA ASP A 121 -5.55 -8.87 18.07
C ASP A 121 -4.54 -8.74 16.90
N ARG A 122 -3.34 -9.33 17.04
CA ARG A 122 -2.28 -9.25 16.02
C ARG A 122 -1.70 -10.62 15.64
N PRO A 123 -2.53 -11.63 15.35
CA PRO A 123 -2.03 -12.98 15.03
C PRO A 123 -1.18 -13.01 13.74
N TYR A 124 -1.31 -12.01 12.89
CA TYR A 124 -0.54 -11.86 11.66
C TYR A 124 0.94 -11.56 11.88
N GLU A 125 1.35 -11.08 13.07
CA GLU A 125 2.77 -10.84 13.37
C GLU A 125 3.54 -12.16 13.45
N VAL A 126 2.99 -13.13 14.18
CA VAL A 126 3.59 -14.48 14.26
C VAL A 126 3.59 -15.15 12.87
N ALA A 127 2.48 -15.01 12.13
CA ALA A 127 2.41 -15.53 10.76
C ALA A 127 3.44 -14.89 9.82
N PHE A 128 3.77 -13.61 10.02
CA PHE A 128 4.83 -12.94 9.26
C PHE A 128 6.19 -13.59 9.49
N GLY A 129 6.54 -13.93 10.74
CA GLY A 129 7.81 -14.59 11.05
C GLY A 129 7.98 -15.90 10.30
N GLU A 130 6.95 -16.74 10.30
CA GLU A 130 6.92 -18.01 9.56
C GLU A 130 7.00 -17.79 8.04
N ALA A 131 6.24 -16.82 7.52
CA ALA A 131 6.29 -16.46 6.10
C ALA A 131 7.69 -15.95 5.69
N TYR A 132 8.34 -15.16 6.53
CA TYR A 132 9.69 -14.63 6.28
C TYR A 132 10.70 -15.78 6.17
N LYS A 133 10.70 -16.71 7.13
CA LYS A 133 11.56 -17.90 7.09
C LYS A 133 11.38 -18.70 5.82
N TYR A 134 10.12 -18.93 5.44
CA TYR A 134 9.80 -19.64 4.20
C TYR A 134 10.29 -18.88 2.96
N MET A 135 10.02 -17.59 2.85
CA MET A 135 10.38 -16.80 1.67
C MET A 135 11.89 -16.66 1.49
N PHE A 136 12.62 -16.42 2.58
CA PHE A 136 14.06 -16.17 2.55
C PHE A 136 14.92 -17.40 2.87
N GLN A 137 14.28 -18.56 3.09
CA GLN A 137 14.94 -19.83 3.37
C GLN A 137 15.89 -19.75 4.59
N VAL A 138 15.47 -19.03 5.63
CA VAL A 138 16.20 -18.92 6.90
C VAL A 138 15.58 -19.85 7.94
N ALA A 139 16.42 -20.52 8.72
CA ALA A 139 15.98 -21.54 9.68
C ALA A 139 15.78 -20.97 11.08
N ASP A 140 16.66 -20.08 11.52
CA ASP A 140 16.73 -19.60 12.89
C ASP A 140 15.94 -18.30 13.08
N ASP A 141 15.28 -18.16 14.23
CA ASP A 141 14.54 -16.95 14.61
C ASP A 141 15.42 -15.69 14.65
N ILE A 142 16.72 -15.86 14.88
CA ILE A 142 17.68 -14.75 14.96
C ILE A 142 17.84 -14.02 13.62
N ASP A 143 17.54 -14.69 12.51
CA ASP A 143 17.63 -14.13 11.16
C ASP A 143 16.33 -13.41 10.74
N VAL A 144 15.25 -13.56 11.50
CA VAL A 144 14.00 -12.84 11.25
C VAL A 144 14.07 -11.45 11.92
N PRO A 145 13.71 -10.37 11.20
CA PRO A 145 13.65 -9.03 11.80
C PRO A 145 12.74 -9.01 13.03
N GLN A 146 13.26 -8.46 14.14
CA GLN A 146 12.50 -8.33 15.38
C GLN A 146 11.35 -7.33 15.26
N ILE A 147 11.53 -6.31 14.40
CA ILE A 147 10.58 -5.24 14.13
C ILE A 147 10.61 -4.94 12.63
N ILE A 148 9.43 -4.82 12.01
CA ILE A 148 9.25 -4.28 10.67
C ILE A 148 8.34 -3.06 10.78
N GLY A 149 8.79 -1.95 10.20
CA GLY A 149 8.05 -0.70 10.14
C GLY A 149 8.17 -0.04 8.77
N THR A 150 7.49 1.09 8.60
CA THR A 150 7.66 1.95 7.42
C THR A 150 8.87 2.87 7.60
N PRO A 151 9.62 3.20 6.54
CA PRO A 151 10.60 4.27 6.61
C PRO A 151 9.96 5.58 7.09
N CYS A 152 10.71 6.33 7.90
CA CYS A 152 10.37 7.71 8.21
C CYS A 152 10.50 8.58 6.98
N CYS A 153 9.70 9.64 6.93
CA CYS A 153 10.03 10.75 6.06
C CYS A 153 11.33 11.43 6.49
N PRO A 154 12.22 11.76 5.53
CA PRO A 154 13.42 12.54 5.78
C PRO A 154 13.13 14.00 6.16
#